data_AF-A0A524A0Q2-F1
#
_entry.id   AF-A0A524A0Q2-F1
#
_cell.length_a   1.000
_cell.length_b   1.000
_cell.length_c   1.000
_cell.angle_alpha   90.00
_cell.angle_beta   90.00
_cell.angle_gamma   90.00
#
_symmetry.space_group_name_H-M   'P 1'
#
loop_
_entity.id
_entity.type
_entity.pdbx_description
1 polymer ?
#
loop_
_entity_poly.entity_id
_entity_poly.type
_entity_poly.pdbx_seq_one_letter_code
_entity_poly.pdbx_strand_id
1 'polypeptide(L)'
;METQEKKKNAKPKAKAVKAPPKKILLREGLSSKELSEKTGISSKDIIEKLRLRGYSINVNDVISESLAKLISEEFNLNIELVSFEKERQIQAESDPKELVLRPPIVTIMGHVDHGKTTLLDAIRQSNLVGKESGGITQHIGAYRVFHNNRPITFIDTPGHEAFTQLRARGAHLTDIVVLVVAADDGVMPQTREAISHAKDAGVPIIVAINKIDKKEADIDKVKQQLSKEGILLEDWGGDIISVDVSAKEKTNLEELLEMILLLSDVIEIKANPKVEAQGVVLEARLDAQKGAVATVIILHGILSQRDAFISGTCYGKA
;
A
#
# COMPACT_ATOMS: atom_id res chain seq x y z
N MET A 1 12.07 81.21 -4.90
CA MET A 1 13.18 80.33 -5.32
C MET A 1 13.26 79.17 -4.34
N GLU A 2 12.78 78.03 -4.81
CA GLU A 2 13.18 76.65 -4.49
C GLU A 2 13.16 76.14 -3.03
N THR A 3 12.00 75.58 -2.68
CA THR A 3 11.83 74.42 -1.79
C THR A 3 12.38 73.15 -2.45
N GLN A 4 13.45 72.55 -1.90
CA GLN A 4 13.89 71.20 -2.26
C GLN A 4 13.33 70.15 -1.28
N GLU A 5 12.51 69.26 -1.84
CA GLU A 5 11.95 68.06 -1.22
C GLU A 5 13.03 67.01 -0.90
N LYS A 6 13.14 66.61 0.37
CA LYS A 6 13.80 65.36 0.76
C LYS A 6 12.82 64.20 0.65
N LYS A 7 12.94 63.45 -0.45
CA LYS A 7 12.26 62.16 -0.71
C LYS A 7 12.53 61.16 0.43
N LYS A 8 11.48 60.76 1.15
CA LYS A 8 11.47 59.58 2.02
C LYS A 8 11.20 58.34 1.18
N ASN A 9 12.19 57.46 1.08
CA ASN A 9 12.08 56.12 0.51
C ASN A 9 11.06 55.27 1.29
N ALA A 10 9.88 55.04 0.71
CA ALA A 10 8.93 54.04 1.19
C ALA A 10 9.34 52.67 0.62
N LYS A 11 9.79 51.76 1.49
CA LYS A 11 10.00 50.34 1.15
C LYS A 11 8.66 49.71 0.74
N PRO A 12 8.58 48.94 -0.36
CA PRO A 12 7.36 48.22 -0.71
C PRO A 12 7.07 47.16 0.36
N LYS A 13 5.87 47.18 0.96
CA LYS A 13 5.38 46.10 1.81
C LYS A 13 5.28 44.83 0.98
N ALA A 14 6.11 43.84 1.30
CA ALA A 14 6.04 42.50 0.73
C ALA A 14 4.63 41.94 0.99
N LYS A 15 3.93 41.58 -0.10
CA LYS A 15 2.65 40.86 -0.03
C LYS A 15 2.92 39.53 0.67
N ALA A 16 2.26 39.31 1.80
CA ALA A 16 2.23 38.02 2.48
C ALA A 16 1.75 36.96 1.47
N VAL A 17 2.58 35.95 1.25
CA VAL A 17 2.23 34.76 0.47
C VAL A 17 1.08 34.08 1.21
N LYS A 18 -0.11 34.07 0.61
CA LYS A 18 -1.28 33.35 1.13
C LYS A 18 -0.89 31.89 1.32
N ALA A 19 -1.11 31.38 2.54
CA ALA A 19 -1.02 29.95 2.81
C ALA A 19 -1.83 29.15 1.77
N PRO A 20 -1.34 27.99 1.30
CA PRO A 20 -2.08 27.19 0.34
C PRO A 20 -3.48 26.86 0.89
N PRO A 21 -4.53 26.90 0.05
CA PRO A 21 -5.89 26.60 0.50
C PRO A 21 -5.95 25.20 1.12
N LYS A 22 -6.60 25.09 2.28
CA LYS A 22 -6.88 23.80 2.95
C LYS A 22 -7.49 22.85 1.92
N LYS A 23 -6.85 21.70 1.67
CA LYS A 23 -7.40 20.63 0.83
C LYS A 23 -8.69 20.12 1.47
N ILE A 24 -9.76 20.03 0.69
CA ILE A 24 -11.06 19.50 1.13
C ILE A 24 -11.24 18.13 0.50
N LEU A 25 -11.23 17.09 1.35
CA LEU A 25 -11.46 15.71 0.93
C LEU A 25 -12.96 15.46 0.80
N LEU A 26 -13.40 15.22 -0.42
CA LEU A 26 -14.80 14.89 -0.72
C LEU A 26 -14.91 13.41 -1.11
N ARG A 27 -15.85 12.71 -0.49
CA ARG A 27 -16.21 11.35 -0.87
C ARG A 27 -16.90 11.35 -2.24
N GLU A 28 -16.60 10.36 -3.07
CA GLU A 28 -17.35 10.12 -4.30
C GLU A 28 -18.83 9.89 -4.01
N GLY A 29 -19.69 10.57 -4.76
CA GLY A 29 -21.14 10.46 -4.63
C GLY A 29 -21.74 11.17 -3.42
N LEU A 30 -21.04 12.13 -2.81
CA LEU A 30 -21.64 13.05 -1.83
C LEU A 30 -22.79 13.86 -2.44
N SER A 31 -23.77 14.17 -1.61
CA SER A 31 -24.82 15.13 -1.94
C SER A 31 -24.34 16.58 -1.80
N SER A 32 -25.02 17.52 -2.44
CA SER A 32 -24.70 18.96 -2.29
C SER A 32 -24.93 19.50 -0.87
N LYS A 33 -25.69 18.79 -0.04
CA LYS A 33 -25.84 19.07 1.39
C LYS A 33 -24.57 18.74 2.16
N GLU A 34 -24.03 17.54 1.98
CA GLU A 34 -22.78 17.12 2.65
C GLU A 34 -21.58 17.94 2.14
N LEU A 35 -21.59 18.32 0.86
CA LEU A 35 -20.57 19.22 0.30
C LEU A 35 -20.63 20.61 0.95
N SER A 36 -21.84 21.13 1.21
CA SER A 36 -22.03 22.39 1.91
C SER A 36 -21.47 22.35 3.33
N GLU A 37 -21.71 21.26 4.07
CA GLU A 37 -21.19 21.06 5.42
C GLU A 37 -19.65 21.00 5.43
N LYS A 38 -19.03 20.31 4.46
CA LYS A 38 -17.56 20.19 4.38
C LYS A 38 -16.86 21.45 3.87
N THR A 39 -17.50 22.23 3.00
CA THR A 39 -16.91 23.43 2.39
C THR A 39 -17.24 24.72 3.13
N GLY A 40 -18.26 24.71 4.01
CA GLY A 40 -18.75 25.90 4.70
C GLY A 40 -19.52 26.87 3.79
N ILE A 41 -19.82 26.47 2.56
CA ILE A 41 -20.55 27.27 1.56
C ILE A 41 -22.00 26.79 1.55
N SER A 42 -22.98 27.68 1.53
CA SER A 42 -24.40 27.32 1.49
C SER A 42 -24.73 26.46 0.26
N SER A 43 -25.47 25.35 0.43
CA SER A 43 -25.96 24.54 -0.68
C SER A 43 -26.72 25.36 -1.73
N LYS A 44 -27.39 26.45 -1.31
CA LYS A 44 -28.10 27.34 -2.22
C LYS A 44 -27.14 28.07 -3.19
N ASP A 45 -26.01 28.55 -2.67
CA ASP A 45 -25.03 29.29 -3.47
C ASP A 45 -24.33 28.36 -4.46
N ILE A 46 -24.07 27.11 -4.05
CA ILE A 46 -23.51 26.05 -4.90
C ILE A 46 -24.47 25.73 -6.04
N ILE A 47 -25.75 25.51 -5.75
CA ILE A 47 -26.78 25.21 -6.76
C ILE A 47 -26.99 26.38 -7.70
N GLU A 48 -27.06 27.61 -7.19
CA GLU A 48 -27.28 28.81 -8.01
C GLU A 48 -26.13 29.04 -8.99
N LYS A 49 -24.88 28.92 -8.54
CA LYS A 49 -23.72 29.03 -9.41
C LYS A 49 -23.63 27.92 -10.46
N LEU A 50 -23.96 26.68 -10.11
CA LEU A 50 -24.00 25.58 -11.07
C LEU A 50 -25.12 25.76 -12.10
N ARG A 51 -26.25 26.35 -11.69
CA ARG A 51 -27.34 26.72 -12.59
C ARG A 51 -26.91 27.76 -13.62
N LEU A 52 -26.09 28.74 -13.23
CA LEU A 52 -25.51 29.74 -14.15
C LEU A 52 -24.59 29.12 -15.21
N ARG A 53 -23.98 27.96 -14.92
CA ARG A 53 -23.15 27.18 -15.85
C ARG A 53 -23.95 26.16 -16.68
N GLY A 54 -25.28 26.14 -16.54
CA GLY A 54 -26.16 25.25 -17.32
C GLY A 54 -26.43 23.88 -16.69
N TYR A 55 -25.97 23.64 -15.45
CA TYR A 55 -26.25 22.39 -14.73
C TYR A 55 -27.45 22.56 -13.80
N SER A 56 -28.44 21.68 -13.95
CA SER A 56 -29.60 21.63 -13.04
C SER A 56 -29.41 20.50 -12.05
N ILE A 57 -29.11 20.83 -10.80
CA ILE A 57 -28.96 19.87 -9.70
C ILE A 57 -29.87 20.23 -8.52
N ASN A 58 -30.38 19.23 -7.83
CA ASN A 58 -31.11 19.35 -6.57
C ASN A 58 -30.20 19.12 -5.37
N VAL A 59 -30.70 19.46 -4.18
CA VAL A 59 -29.92 19.38 -2.92
C VAL A 59 -29.43 17.95 -2.64
N ASN A 60 -30.23 16.95 -2.99
CA ASN A 60 -29.95 15.54 -2.73
C ASN A 60 -29.28 14.82 -3.90
N ASP A 61 -29.03 15.52 -5.01
CA ASP A 61 -28.43 14.88 -6.18
C ASP A 61 -26.97 14.55 -5.89
N VAL A 62 -26.55 13.40 -6.40
CA VAL A 62 -25.22 12.85 -6.26
C VAL A 62 -24.25 13.68 -7.11
N ILE A 63 -23.17 14.15 -6.49
CA ILE A 63 -22.16 14.95 -7.17
C ILE A 63 -21.16 14.02 -7.87
N SER A 64 -21.14 14.09 -9.20
CA SER A 64 -20.15 13.41 -10.04
C SER A 64 -18.79 14.10 -10.00
N GLU A 65 -17.75 13.40 -10.45
CA GLU A 65 -16.39 13.95 -10.53
C GLU A 65 -16.30 15.24 -11.36
N SER A 66 -17.01 15.28 -12.50
CA SER A 66 -17.10 16.45 -13.36
C SER A 66 -17.70 17.66 -12.64
N LEU A 67 -18.75 17.45 -11.85
CA LEU A 67 -19.40 18.51 -11.07
C LEU A 67 -18.50 18.97 -9.91
N ALA A 68 -17.82 18.06 -9.23
CA ALA A 68 -16.90 18.40 -8.16
C ALA A 68 -15.73 19.28 -8.65
N LYS A 69 -15.17 18.98 -9.84
CA LYS A 69 -14.13 19.81 -10.48
C LYS A 69 -14.64 21.22 -10.79
N LEU A 70 -15.84 21.32 -11.35
CA LEU A 70 -16.51 22.62 -11.62
C LEU A 70 -16.70 23.43 -10.33
N ILE A 71 -17.18 22.81 -9.26
CA ILE A 71 -17.33 23.47 -7.95
C ILE A 71 -15.95 23.91 -7.41
N SER A 72 -14.92 23.09 -7.59
CA SER A 72 -13.55 23.41 -7.18
C SER A 72 -13.04 24.68 -7.85
N GLU A 73 -13.21 24.80 -9.17
CA GLU A 73 -12.82 25.97 -9.95
C GLU A 73 -13.63 27.22 -9.55
N GLU A 74 -14.94 27.07 -9.43
CA GLU A 74 -15.87 28.18 -9.28
C GLU A 74 -15.84 28.82 -7.88
N PHE A 75 -15.47 28.03 -6.87
CA PHE A 75 -15.29 28.49 -5.49
C PHE A 75 -13.81 28.59 -5.08
N ASN A 76 -12.89 28.37 -6.03
CA ASN A 76 -11.44 28.37 -5.80
C ASN A 76 -11.04 27.46 -4.62
N LEU A 77 -11.74 26.33 -4.50
CA LEU A 77 -11.49 25.28 -3.53
C LEU A 77 -10.47 24.30 -4.10
N ASN A 78 -9.76 23.60 -3.23
CA ASN A 78 -8.89 22.49 -3.61
C ASN A 78 -9.59 21.19 -3.19
N ILE A 79 -10.48 20.71 -4.06
CA ILE A 79 -11.29 19.51 -3.83
C ILE A 79 -10.52 18.30 -4.35
N GLU A 80 -10.25 17.34 -3.48
CA GLU A 80 -9.74 16.02 -3.85
C GLU A 80 -10.84 15.00 -3.60
N LEU A 81 -11.29 14.33 -4.67
CA LEU A 81 -12.25 13.25 -4.55
C LEU A 81 -11.55 11.98 -4.10
N VAL A 82 -12.09 11.37 -3.06
CA VAL A 82 -11.59 10.13 -2.48
C VAL A 82 -12.71 9.09 -2.46
N SER A 83 -12.34 7.82 -2.69
CA SER A 83 -13.26 6.71 -2.51
C SER A 83 -13.71 6.59 -1.05
N PHE A 84 -14.85 5.95 -0.81
CA PHE A 84 -15.35 5.69 0.54
C PHE A 84 -14.33 4.93 1.41
N GLU A 85 -13.62 3.98 0.80
CA GLU A 85 -12.57 3.19 1.45
C GLU A 85 -11.40 4.09 1.89
N LYS A 86 -10.93 4.97 1.01
CA LYS A 86 -9.82 5.88 1.30
C LYS A 86 -10.18 6.93 2.34
N GLU A 87 -11.41 7.45 2.33
CA GLU A 87 -11.89 8.35 3.39
C GLU A 87 -11.89 7.66 4.76
N ARG A 88 -12.40 6.42 4.84
CA ARG A 88 -12.41 5.62 6.05
C ARG A 88 -11.02 5.32 6.59
N GLN A 89 -10.05 5.06 5.69
CA GLN A 89 -8.66 4.85 6.07
C GLN A 89 -8.06 6.13 6.67
N ILE A 90 -8.25 7.29 6.02
CA ILE A 90 -7.79 8.58 6.53
C ILE A 90 -8.40 8.89 7.90
N GLN A 91 -9.68 8.58 8.09
CA GLN A 91 -10.35 8.73 9.38
C GLN A 91 -9.77 7.79 10.45
N ALA A 92 -9.47 6.54 10.09
CA ALA A 92 -8.85 5.58 11.00
C ALA A 92 -7.48 6.03 11.50
N GLU A 93 -6.71 6.68 10.63
CA GLU A 93 -5.36 7.19 10.92
C GLU A 93 -5.34 8.62 11.49
N SER A 94 -6.52 9.23 11.70
CA SER A 94 -6.63 10.66 12.03
C SER A 94 -6.14 11.03 13.44
N ASP A 95 -6.23 10.12 14.42
CA ASP A 95 -5.72 10.32 15.78
C ASP A 95 -4.48 9.44 16.02
N PRO A 96 -3.26 10.03 16.01
CA PRO A 96 -2.03 9.29 16.27
C PRO A 96 -1.96 8.60 17.63
N LYS A 97 -2.76 9.01 18.62
CA LYS A 97 -2.78 8.38 19.95
C LYS A 97 -3.55 7.06 19.97
N GLU A 98 -4.42 6.84 18.99
CA GLU A 98 -5.19 5.60 18.88
C GLU A 98 -4.50 4.55 18.02
N LEU A 99 -3.43 4.95 17.33
CA LEU A 99 -2.58 4.07 16.54
C LEU A 99 -1.71 3.19 17.44
N VAL A 100 -1.81 1.88 17.25
CA VAL A 100 -0.96 0.88 17.90
C VAL A 100 -0.11 0.16 16.86
N LEU A 101 1.07 -0.32 17.27
CA LEU A 101 1.92 -1.13 16.40
C LEU A 101 1.17 -2.40 15.99
N ARG A 102 1.25 -2.75 14.71
CA ARG A 102 0.63 -3.96 14.17
C ARG A 102 1.65 -4.88 13.51
N PRO A 103 1.30 -6.16 13.29
CA PRO A 103 2.17 -7.08 12.56
C PRO A 103 2.45 -6.58 11.13
N PRO A 104 3.68 -6.68 10.62
CA PRO A 104 3.98 -6.36 9.24
C PRO A 104 3.29 -7.32 8.29
N ILE A 105 2.78 -6.78 7.19
CA ILE A 105 2.31 -7.53 6.02
C ILE A 105 3.44 -7.52 5.00
N VAL A 106 3.95 -8.70 4.70
CA VAL A 106 5.12 -8.92 3.86
C VAL A 106 4.70 -9.68 2.62
N THR A 107 5.10 -9.23 1.43
CA THR A 107 4.94 -10.05 0.21
C THR A 107 6.28 -10.50 -0.32
N ILE A 108 6.30 -11.68 -0.91
CA ILE A 108 7.50 -12.24 -1.54
C ILE A 108 7.37 -12.08 -3.06
N MET A 109 8.33 -11.40 -3.65
CA MET A 109 8.39 -11.14 -5.09
C MET A 109 9.72 -11.63 -5.67
N GLY A 110 9.77 -11.81 -6.99
CA GLY A 110 10.98 -12.30 -7.67
C GLY A 110 10.64 -13.16 -8.89
N HIS A 111 11.66 -13.57 -9.62
CA HIS A 111 11.50 -14.38 -10.83
C HIS A 111 10.99 -15.79 -10.53
N VAL A 112 10.38 -16.43 -11.53
CA VAL A 112 10.08 -17.87 -11.51
C VAL A 112 11.36 -18.66 -11.20
N ASP A 113 11.23 -19.76 -10.45
CA ASP A 113 12.33 -20.64 -10.04
C ASP A 113 13.44 -20.04 -9.17
N HIS A 114 13.27 -18.80 -8.69
CA HIS A 114 14.15 -18.24 -7.64
C HIS A 114 13.84 -18.78 -6.23
N GLY A 115 12.86 -19.67 -6.08
CA GLY A 115 12.55 -20.35 -4.83
C GLY A 115 11.68 -19.56 -3.85
N LYS A 116 10.79 -18.67 -4.33
CA LYS A 116 9.81 -17.93 -3.50
C LYS A 116 8.93 -18.87 -2.67
N THR A 117 8.26 -19.82 -3.32
CA THR A 117 7.38 -20.79 -2.66
C THR A 117 8.17 -21.70 -1.72
N THR A 118 9.38 -22.13 -2.12
CA THR A 118 10.27 -22.92 -1.27
C THR A 118 10.69 -22.16 -0.01
N LEU A 119 11.03 -20.87 -0.15
CA LEU A 119 11.39 -20.02 0.99
C LEU A 119 10.22 -19.88 1.96
N LEU A 120 9.01 -19.68 1.42
CA LEU A 120 7.79 -19.60 2.22
C LEU A 120 7.49 -20.90 2.94
N ASP A 121 7.63 -22.03 2.27
CA ASP A 121 7.47 -23.35 2.88
C ASP A 121 8.48 -23.60 4.00
N ALA A 122 9.73 -23.22 3.77
CA ALA A 122 10.80 -23.36 4.75
C ALA A 122 10.53 -22.51 6.00
N ILE A 123 10.09 -21.26 5.83
CA ILE A 123 9.70 -20.36 6.91
C ILE A 123 8.47 -20.89 7.67
N ARG A 124 7.48 -21.44 6.96
CA ARG A 124 6.26 -21.99 7.55
C ARG A 124 6.45 -23.32 8.26
N GLN A 125 7.60 -23.97 8.11
CA GLN A 125 7.81 -25.36 8.48
C GLN A 125 6.75 -26.30 7.84
N SER A 126 6.26 -25.96 6.64
CA SER A 126 5.22 -26.72 5.90
C SER A 126 5.68 -27.11 4.50
N ASN A 127 5.04 -28.10 3.88
CA ASN A 127 5.32 -28.54 2.49
C ASN A 127 4.09 -28.28 1.59
N LEU A 128 3.99 -27.09 0.99
CA LEU A 128 3.00 -26.74 -0.03
C LEU A 128 3.47 -27.06 -1.45
N VAL A 129 4.76 -26.89 -1.78
CA VAL A 129 5.33 -27.18 -3.11
C VAL A 129 5.01 -28.62 -3.56
N GLY A 130 4.98 -29.57 -2.62
CA GLY A 130 4.61 -30.96 -2.90
C GLY A 130 3.11 -31.24 -3.07
N LYS A 131 2.24 -30.27 -2.79
CA LYS A 131 0.77 -30.39 -2.83
C LYS A 131 0.11 -29.57 -3.95
N GLU A 132 0.80 -28.59 -4.51
CA GLU A 132 0.30 -27.80 -5.63
C GLU A 132 0.57 -28.48 -6.99
N SER A 133 -0.44 -28.44 -7.87
CA SER A 133 -0.33 -29.02 -9.21
C SER A 133 0.70 -28.22 -10.03
N GLY A 134 1.75 -28.89 -10.50
CA GLY A 134 2.81 -28.27 -11.31
C GLY A 134 3.93 -27.59 -10.51
N GLY A 135 3.95 -27.69 -9.18
CA GLY A 135 5.07 -27.23 -8.35
C GLY A 135 5.25 -25.70 -8.25
N ILE A 136 4.21 -24.92 -8.59
CA ILE A 136 4.21 -23.45 -8.54
C ILE A 136 3.00 -22.90 -7.79
N THR A 137 3.16 -21.77 -7.10
CA THR A 137 2.05 -21.03 -6.46
C THR A 137 1.08 -20.51 -7.52
N GLN A 138 -0.17 -20.96 -7.49
CA GLN A 138 -1.24 -20.50 -8.40
C GLN A 138 -2.25 -19.55 -7.75
N HIS A 139 -2.34 -19.54 -6.41
CA HIS A 139 -3.31 -18.76 -5.63
C HIS A 139 -2.62 -17.74 -4.71
N ILE A 140 -3.29 -16.62 -4.41
CA ILE A 140 -2.80 -15.72 -3.36
C ILE A 140 -3.14 -16.33 -2.01
N GLY A 141 -2.11 -16.72 -1.27
CA GLY A 141 -2.26 -17.16 0.12
C GLY A 141 -1.82 -16.08 1.09
N ALA A 142 -2.51 -15.94 2.22
CA ALA A 142 -1.98 -15.24 3.38
C ALA A 142 -1.78 -16.21 4.54
N TYR A 143 -0.64 -16.08 5.23
CA TYR A 143 -0.32 -16.93 6.38
C TYR A 143 0.52 -16.16 7.39
N ARG A 144 0.38 -16.57 8.65
CA ARG A 144 1.00 -15.89 9.79
C ARG A 144 2.11 -16.77 10.36
N VAL A 145 3.30 -16.21 10.44
CA VAL A 145 4.48 -16.84 11.03
C VAL A 145 4.83 -16.08 12.30
N PHE A 146 5.36 -16.77 13.31
CA PHE A 146 5.82 -16.13 14.54
C PHE A 146 7.34 -16.24 14.64
N HIS A 147 7.99 -15.11 14.91
CA HIS A 147 9.40 -15.06 15.23
C HIS A 147 9.55 -14.18 16.49
N ASN A 148 10.25 -14.69 17.52
CA ASN A 148 10.38 -14.00 18.81
C ASN A 148 9.05 -13.53 19.42
N ASN A 149 8.01 -14.38 19.37
CA ASN A 149 6.62 -14.08 19.76
C ASN A 149 5.94 -12.92 19.01
N ARG A 150 6.60 -12.38 17.97
CA ARG A 150 6.05 -11.36 17.10
C ARG A 150 5.51 -12.00 15.83
N PRO A 151 4.26 -11.74 15.48
CA PRO A 151 3.67 -12.24 14.25
C PRO A 151 4.15 -11.46 13.03
N ILE A 152 4.29 -12.15 11.90
CA ILE A 152 4.53 -11.61 10.56
C ILE A 152 3.48 -12.21 9.64
N THR A 153 2.78 -11.39 8.88
CA THR A 153 1.79 -11.86 7.89
C THR A 153 2.44 -11.87 6.53
N PHE A 154 2.57 -13.04 5.92
CA PHE A 154 3.09 -13.16 4.56
C PHE A 154 1.95 -13.29 3.56
N ILE A 155 2.11 -12.64 2.41
CA ILE A 155 1.28 -12.79 1.21
C ILE A 155 2.13 -13.44 0.13
N ASP A 156 1.77 -14.68 -0.24
CA ASP A 156 2.34 -15.34 -1.41
C ASP A 156 1.65 -14.84 -2.67
N THR A 157 2.43 -14.34 -3.63
CA THR A 157 1.90 -13.89 -4.93
C THR A 157 2.46 -14.79 -6.03
N PRO A 158 1.63 -15.23 -6.99
CA PRO A 158 2.13 -15.98 -8.15
C PRO A 158 3.17 -15.18 -8.94
N GLY A 159 4.29 -15.82 -9.29
CA GLY A 159 5.41 -15.17 -10.00
C GLY A 159 5.28 -15.10 -11.52
N HIS A 160 4.23 -15.67 -12.12
CA HIS A 160 4.07 -15.72 -13.57
C HIS A 160 3.54 -14.40 -14.14
N GLU A 161 3.99 -14.00 -15.34
CA GLU A 161 3.65 -12.72 -15.99
C GLU A 161 2.14 -12.47 -16.12
N ALA A 162 1.37 -13.55 -16.29
CA ALA A 162 -0.10 -13.51 -16.33
C ALA A 162 -0.76 -12.92 -15.06
N PHE A 163 -0.01 -12.74 -13.96
CA PHE A 163 -0.50 -12.27 -12.67
C PHE A 163 0.07 -10.91 -12.25
N THR A 164 0.51 -10.07 -13.19
CA THR A 164 1.00 -8.70 -12.90
C THR A 164 0.01 -7.87 -12.07
N GLN A 165 -1.30 -7.98 -12.32
CA GLN A 165 -2.32 -7.27 -11.51
C GLN A 165 -2.35 -7.75 -10.05
N LEU A 166 -2.06 -9.03 -9.80
CA LEU A 166 -1.99 -9.59 -8.46
C LEU A 166 -0.75 -9.10 -7.70
N ARG A 167 0.38 -8.89 -8.42
CA ARG A 167 1.59 -8.29 -7.84
C ARG A 167 1.39 -6.82 -7.49
N ALA A 168 0.75 -6.04 -8.37
CA ALA A 168 0.41 -4.65 -8.07
C ALA A 168 -0.53 -4.54 -6.85
N ARG A 169 -1.57 -5.40 -6.77
CA ARG A 169 -2.45 -5.47 -5.59
C ARG A 169 -1.70 -5.90 -4.33
N GLY A 170 -0.79 -6.86 -4.44
CA GLY A 170 0.07 -7.30 -3.33
C GLY A 170 0.94 -6.16 -2.81
N ALA A 171 1.65 -5.46 -3.70
CA ALA A 171 2.54 -4.35 -3.34
C ALA A 171 1.80 -3.25 -2.56
N HIS A 172 0.64 -2.79 -3.03
CA HIS A 172 -0.12 -1.74 -2.34
C HIS A 172 -0.71 -2.16 -0.98
N LEU A 173 -0.85 -3.45 -0.72
CA LEU A 173 -1.38 -3.97 0.54
C LEU A 173 -0.27 -4.25 1.56
N THR A 174 0.97 -4.38 1.11
CA THR A 174 2.10 -4.80 1.94
C THR A 174 2.87 -3.64 2.49
N ASP A 175 3.36 -3.82 3.70
CA ASP A 175 4.24 -2.86 4.37
C ASP A 175 5.70 -3.07 3.98
N ILE A 176 6.09 -4.30 3.60
CA ILE A 176 7.45 -4.67 3.21
C ILE A 176 7.41 -5.67 2.06
N VAL A 177 8.30 -5.50 1.07
CA VAL A 177 8.50 -6.47 -0.03
C VAL A 177 9.81 -7.21 0.19
N VAL A 178 9.76 -8.56 0.22
CA VAL A 178 10.96 -9.41 0.16
C VAL A 178 11.21 -9.79 -1.29
N LEU A 179 12.28 -9.24 -1.88
CA LEU A 179 12.71 -9.53 -3.23
C LEU A 179 13.67 -10.75 -3.24
N VAL A 180 13.20 -11.87 -3.76
CA VAL A 180 13.99 -13.11 -3.85
C VAL A 180 14.73 -13.16 -5.19
N VAL A 181 16.06 -13.20 -5.10
CA VAL A 181 16.96 -13.29 -6.25
C VAL A 181 17.85 -14.50 -6.07
N ALA A 182 17.87 -15.41 -7.03
CA ALA A 182 18.72 -16.59 -6.91
C ALA A 182 20.18 -16.25 -7.22
N ALA A 183 21.12 -16.78 -6.43
CA ALA A 183 22.55 -16.53 -6.57
C ALA A 183 23.17 -17.17 -7.83
N ASP A 184 22.53 -18.21 -8.38
CA ASP A 184 22.95 -18.88 -9.62
C ASP A 184 22.49 -18.12 -10.89
N ASP A 185 21.29 -17.56 -10.85
CA ASP A 185 20.67 -16.88 -11.99
C ASP A 185 20.96 -15.37 -12.02
N GLY A 186 20.80 -14.70 -10.87
CA GLY A 186 20.87 -13.25 -10.72
C GLY A 186 19.60 -12.51 -11.14
N VAL A 187 19.74 -11.24 -11.52
CA VAL A 187 18.61 -10.35 -11.81
C VAL A 187 18.01 -10.67 -13.19
N MET A 188 16.74 -11.10 -13.17
CA MET A 188 15.96 -11.46 -14.36
C MET A 188 14.85 -10.43 -14.66
N PRO A 189 14.22 -10.43 -15.85
CA PRO A 189 13.20 -9.44 -16.22
C PRO A 189 12.04 -9.30 -15.22
N GLN A 190 11.52 -10.40 -14.67
CA GLN A 190 10.47 -10.36 -13.65
C GLN A 190 10.96 -9.81 -12.30
N THR A 191 12.26 -9.89 -12.03
CA THR A 191 12.88 -9.25 -10.85
C THR A 191 12.86 -7.74 -11.04
N ARG A 192 13.19 -7.23 -12.23
CA ARG A 192 13.07 -5.79 -12.55
C ARG A 192 11.63 -5.30 -12.44
N GLU A 193 10.69 -6.09 -12.93
CA GLU A 193 9.27 -5.77 -12.81
C GLU A 193 8.83 -5.70 -11.34
N ALA A 194 9.24 -6.66 -10.51
CA ALA A 194 8.98 -6.64 -9.08
C ALA A 194 9.59 -5.41 -8.39
N ILE A 195 10.82 -5.02 -8.77
CA ILE A 195 11.46 -3.80 -8.29
C ILE A 195 10.63 -2.56 -8.67
N SER A 196 10.14 -2.49 -9.90
CA SER A 196 9.28 -1.37 -10.35
C SER A 196 8.01 -1.30 -9.50
N HIS A 197 7.28 -2.41 -9.33
CA HIS A 197 6.03 -2.43 -8.56
C HIS A 197 6.25 -2.00 -7.10
N ALA A 198 7.33 -2.45 -6.46
CA ALA A 198 7.65 -2.07 -5.09
C ALA A 198 8.01 -0.57 -4.98
N LYS A 199 8.80 -0.04 -5.93
CA LYS A 199 9.15 1.38 -5.99
C LYS A 199 7.93 2.27 -6.27
N ASP A 200 7.07 1.87 -7.21
CA ASP A 200 5.85 2.59 -7.57
C ASP A 200 4.84 2.61 -6.42
N ALA A 201 4.77 1.52 -5.64
CA ALA A 201 3.96 1.45 -4.44
C ALA A 201 4.57 2.19 -3.23
N GLY A 202 5.84 2.61 -3.31
CA GLY A 202 6.55 3.27 -2.20
C GLY A 202 6.82 2.34 -1.02
N VAL A 203 6.91 1.04 -1.25
CA VAL A 203 7.07 0.02 -0.20
C VAL A 203 8.55 -0.33 -0.04
N PRO A 204 9.08 -0.35 1.20
CA PRO A 204 10.47 -0.70 1.44
C PRO A 204 10.77 -2.16 1.05
N ILE A 205 11.97 -2.39 0.53
CA ILE A 205 12.41 -3.67 -0.02
C ILE A 205 13.48 -4.27 0.90
N ILE A 206 13.37 -5.58 1.16
CA ILE A 206 14.46 -6.41 1.68
C ILE A 206 14.84 -7.40 0.59
N VAL A 207 16.13 -7.57 0.32
CA VAL A 207 16.61 -8.53 -0.68
C VAL A 207 16.98 -9.85 0.00
N ALA A 208 16.41 -10.95 -0.46
CA ALA A 208 16.80 -12.29 -0.07
C ALA A 208 17.57 -12.95 -1.23
N ILE A 209 18.89 -13.07 -1.10
CA ILE A 209 19.73 -13.74 -2.10
C ILE A 209 19.67 -15.24 -1.82
N ASN A 210 18.91 -15.98 -2.62
CA ASN A 210 18.59 -17.38 -2.37
C ASN A 210 19.54 -18.35 -3.11
N LYS A 211 19.50 -19.63 -2.74
CA LYS A 211 20.29 -20.74 -3.32
C LYS A 211 21.80 -20.61 -3.10
N ILE A 212 22.22 -20.07 -1.96
CA ILE A 212 23.65 -20.00 -1.57
C ILE A 212 24.32 -21.37 -1.37
N ASP A 213 23.52 -22.43 -1.30
CA ASP A 213 23.98 -23.83 -1.22
C ASP A 213 24.56 -24.36 -2.54
N LYS A 214 24.29 -23.69 -3.67
CA LYS A 214 24.81 -24.12 -4.98
C LYS A 214 26.26 -23.72 -5.18
N LYS A 215 27.03 -24.58 -5.84
CA LYS A 215 28.44 -24.31 -6.18
C LYS A 215 28.61 -23.14 -7.15
N GLU A 216 27.65 -22.98 -8.06
CA GLU A 216 27.57 -21.88 -9.01
C GLU A 216 26.93 -20.60 -8.44
N ALA A 217 26.66 -20.53 -7.13
CA ALA A 217 26.17 -19.32 -6.49
C ALA A 217 27.21 -18.20 -6.54
N ASP A 218 26.84 -17.05 -7.08
CA ASP A 218 27.68 -15.87 -7.19
C ASP A 218 26.94 -14.65 -6.62
N ILE A 219 27.12 -14.43 -5.32
CA ILE A 219 26.45 -13.37 -4.57
C ILE A 219 26.92 -11.99 -5.06
N ASP A 220 28.23 -11.81 -5.28
CA ASP A 220 28.80 -10.54 -5.71
C ASP A 220 28.25 -10.08 -7.06
N LYS A 221 28.09 -11.02 -8.01
CA LYS A 221 27.43 -10.75 -9.29
C LYS A 221 25.99 -10.28 -9.11
N VAL A 222 25.23 -10.90 -8.20
CA VAL A 222 23.85 -10.46 -7.90
C VAL A 222 23.84 -9.05 -7.32
N LYS A 223 24.72 -8.74 -6.36
CA LYS A 223 24.84 -7.40 -5.76
C LYS A 223 25.16 -6.34 -6.81
N GLN A 224 26.09 -6.63 -7.73
CA GLN A 224 26.43 -5.75 -8.85
C GLN A 224 25.25 -5.51 -9.81
N GLN A 225 24.47 -6.55 -10.10
CA GLN A 225 23.31 -6.45 -10.98
C GLN A 225 22.18 -5.63 -10.32
N LEU A 226 21.90 -5.85 -9.04
CA LEU A 226 20.91 -5.08 -8.28
C LEU A 226 21.26 -3.59 -8.23
N SER A 227 22.53 -3.26 -8.04
CA SER A 227 23.01 -1.88 -8.08
C SER A 227 22.67 -1.18 -9.41
N LYS A 228 22.79 -1.89 -10.54
CA LYS A 228 22.44 -1.36 -11.88
C LYS A 228 20.94 -1.09 -12.04
N GLU A 229 20.09 -1.80 -11.31
CA GLU A 229 18.63 -1.58 -11.27
C GLU A 229 18.23 -0.52 -10.21
N GLY A 230 19.22 0.15 -9.60
CA GLY A 230 19.02 1.16 -8.56
C GLY A 230 18.56 0.55 -7.23
N ILE A 231 19.01 -0.67 -6.92
CA ILE A 231 18.88 -1.31 -5.61
C ILE A 231 20.29 -1.37 -5.01
N LEU A 232 20.63 -0.40 -4.17
CA LEU A 232 21.95 -0.33 -3.53
C LEU A 232 21.87 -0.96 -2.15
N LEU A 233 22.63 -2.02 -1.94
CA LEU A 233 22.61 -2.79 -0.70
C LEU A 233 23.47 -2.14 0.39
N GLU A 234 23.14 -2.39 1.66
CA GLU A 234 23.86 -1.83 2.83
C GLU A 234 25.37 -2.11 2.81
N ASP A 235 25.77 -3.34 2.44
CA ASP A 235 27.18 -3.73 2.32
C ASP A 235 27.98 -2.87 1.33
N TRP A 236 27.29 -2.23 0.38
CA TRP A 236 27.87 -1.38 -0.66
C TRP A 236 27.57 0.11 -0.41
N GLY A 237 27.21 0.46 0.82
CA GLY A 237 26.93 1.83 1.25
C GLY A 237 25.52 2.32 0.89
N GLY A 238 24.60 1.40 0.60
CA GLY A 238 23.19 1.69 0.39
C GLY A 238 22.34 1.61 1.66
N ASP A 239 21.02 1.60 1.45
CA ASP A 239 19.97 1.59 2.48
C ASP A 239 19.09 0.32 2.43
N ILE A 240 19.32 -0.55 1.45
CA ILE A 240 18.52 -1.76 1.26
C ILE A 240 19.22 -2.94 1.94
N ILE A 241 18.53 -3.53 2.92
CA ILE A 241 18.98 -4.70 3.65
C ILE A 241 19.01 -5.91 2.70
N SER A 242 20.11 -6.66 2.71
CA SER A 242 20.21 -7.96 2.03
C SER A 242 20.54 -9.08 3.01
N VAL A 243 19.86 -10.22 2.85
CA VAL A 243 20.14 -11.44 3.60
C VAL A 243 20.41 -12.58 2.62
N ASP A 244 21.54 -13.24 2.80
CA ASP A 244 21.96 -14.39 2.01
C ASP A 244 21.34 -15.66 2.60
N VAL A 245 20.45 -16.34 1.86
CA VAL A 245 19.63 -17.45 2.37
C VAL A 245 19.75 -18.71 1.53
N SER A 246 19.55 -19.87 2.17
CA SER A 246 19.21 -21.11 1.46
C SER A 246 17.85 -21.59 1.93
N ALA A 247 16.83 -21.47 1.08
CA ALA A 247 15.52 -22.02 1.36
C ALA A 247 15.54 -23.56 1.52
N LYS A 248 16.47 -24.23 0.84
CA LYS A 248 16.59 -25.70 0.86
C LYS A 248 17.27 -26.20 2.13
N GLU A 249 18.43 -25.64 2.46
CA GLU A 249 19.21 -26.01 3.66
C GLU A 249 18.72 -25.28 4.93
N LYS A 250 17.73 -24.39 4.78
CA LYS A 250 17.15 -23.55 5.85
C LYS A 250 18.17 -22.66 6.54
N THR A 251 19.14 -22.16 5.77
CA THR A 251 20.20 -21.28 6.27
C THR A 251 19.72 -19.82 6.28
N ASN A 252 20.03 -19.09 7.36
CA ASN A 252 19.76 -17.65 7.55
C ASN A 252 18.28 -17.24 7.44
N LEU A 253 17.35 -18.19 7.59
CA LEU A 253 15.92 -17.87 7.59
C LEU A 253 15.50 -17.07 8.83
N GLU A 254 16.10 -17.36 9.98
CA GLU A 254 15.84 -16.60 11.22
C GLU A 254 16.33 -15.16 11.10
N GLU A 255 17.53 -14.96 10.53
CA GLU A 255 18.08 -13.63 10.24
C GLU A 255 17.16 -12.84 9.30
N LEU A 256 16.63 -13.46 8.24
CA LEU A 256 15.66 -12.81 7.36
C LEU A 256 14.41 -12.35 8.12
N LEU A 257 13.87 -13.18 9.02
CA LEU A 257 12.71 -12.82 9.84
C LEU A 257 13.02 -11.72 10.85
N GLU A 258 14.22 -11.73 11.42
CA GLU A 258 14.70 -10.68 12.33
C GLU A 258 14.82 -9.33 11.60
N MET A 259 15.42 -9.31 10.41
CA MET A 259 15.54 -8.09 9.60
C MET A 259 14.19 -7.53 9.16
N ILE A 260 13.22 -8.41 8.85
CA ILE A 260 11.83 -7.99 8.57
C ILE A 260 11.22 -7.28 9.78
N LEU A 261 11.39 -7.83 11.00
CA LEU A 261 10.86 -7.20 12.21
C LEU A 261 11.59 -5.89 12.54
N LEU A 262 12.90 -5.85 12.34
CA LEU A 262 13.70 -4.65 12.56
C LEU A 262 13.24 -3.51 11.64
N LEU A 263 13.08 -3.79 10.35
CA LEU A 263 12.58 -2.80 9.39
C LEU A 263 11.15 -2.36 9.73
N SER A 264 10.29 -3.30 10.16
CA SER A 264 8.93 -3.00 10.63
C SER A 264 8.91 -2.05 11.82
N ASP A 265 9.90 -2.11 12.72
CA ASP A 265 10.01 -1.22 13.87
C ASP A 265 10.49 0.17 13.43
N VAL A 266 11.46 0.23 12.51
CA VAL A 266 11.99 1.48 11.97
C VAL A 266 10.90 2.29 11.24
N ILE A 267 10.05 1.62 10.46
CA ILE A 267 8.96 2.28 9.72
C ILE A 267 7.70 2.51 10.59
N GLU A 268 7.68 2.00 11.83
CA GLU A 268 6.59 2.11 12.80
C GLU A 268 5.20 1.76 12.23
N ILE A 269 5.03 0.54 11.69
CA ILE A 269 3.75 0.10 11.11
C ILE A 269 2.64 0.12 12.16
N LYS A 270 1.61 0.93 11.93
CA LYS A 270 0.52 1.20 12.87
C LYS A 270 -0.86 0.85 12.31
N ALA A 271 -1.81 0.63 13.22
CA ALA A 271 -3.24 0.55 12.91
C ALA A 271 -4.09 1.04 14.08
N ASN A 272 -5.32 1.47 13.79
CA ASN A 272 -6.29 1.84 14.82
C ASN A 272 -7.25 0.66 15.08
N PRO A 273 -7.25 0.05 16.28
CA PRO A 273 -8.15 -1.05 16.61
C PRO A 273 -9.55 -0.59 17.06
N LYS A 274 -9.75 0.70 17.32
CA LYS A 274 -11.00 1.24 17.88
C LYS A 274 -12.03 1.65 16.82
N VAL A 275 -11.62 1.74 15.57
CA VAL A 275 -12.53 2.03 14.46
C VAL A 275 -13.23 0.76 13.98
N GLU A 276 -14.26 0.93 13.15
CA GLU A 276 -14.90 -0.18 12.46
C GLU A 276 -13.88 -0.95 11.61
N ALA A 277 -14.08 -2.27 11.51
CA ALA A 277 -13.19 -3.14 10.76
C ALA A 277 -13.08 -2.70 9.29
N GLN A 278 -11.85 -2.56 8.82
CA GLN A 278 -11.52 -2.25 7.44
C GLN A 278 -10.49 -3.27 6.98
N GLY A 279 -10.68 -3.80 5.78
CA GLY A 279 -9.80 -4.82 5.24
C GLY A 279 -9.91 -4.98 3.74
N VAL A 280 -8.97 -5.73 3.18
CA VAL A 280 -8.87 -6.00 1.75
C VAL A 280 -9.10 -7.48 1.49
N VAL A 281 -10.00 -7.77 0.55
CA VAL A 281 -10.23 -9.14 0.07
C VAL A 281 -9.08 -9.53 -0.86
N LEU A 282 -8.34 -10.57 -0.47
CA LEU A 282 -7.25 -11.14 -1.28
C LEU A 282 -7.80 -12.06 -2.37
N GLU A 283 -8.65 -12.99 -1.98
CA GLU A 283 -9.24 -14.01 -2.86
C GLU A 283 -10.65 -14.34 -2.38
N ALA A 284 -11.55 -14.60 -3.31
CA ALA A 284 -12.90 -15.08 -3.05
C ALA A 284 -13.15 -16.35 -3.87
N ARG A 285 -13.76 -17.36 -3.26
CA ARG A 285 -14.07 -18.65 -3.89
C ARG A 285 -15.38 -19.22 -3.37
N LEU A 286 -15.97 -20.14 -4.14
CA LEU A 286 -17.14 -20.91 -3.72
C LEU A 286 -16.68 -22.24 -3.13
N ASP A 287 -17.02 -22.47 -1.87
CA ASP A 287 -16.82 -23.73 -1.16
C ASP A 287 -18.12 -24.52 -1.12
N ALA A 288 -18.06 -25.82 -1.44
CA ALA A 288 -19.26 -26.65 -1.57
C ALA A 288 -20.03 -26.82 -0.25
N GLN A 289 -19.38 -26.68 0.91
CA GLN A 289 -20.01 -26.83 2.23
C GLN A 289 -20.32 -25.48 2.87
N LYS A 290 -19.45 -24.49 2.67
CA LYS A 290 -19.53 -23.18 3.35
C LYS A 290 -20.16 -22.09 2.50
N GLY A 291 -20.42 -22.34 1.22
CA GLY A 291 -20.89 -21.33 0.28
C GLY A 291 -19.77 -20.37 -0.14
N ALA A 292 -20.10 -19.10 -0.37
CA ALA A 292 -19.12 -18.09 -0.73
C ALA A 292 -18.19 -17.79 0.44
N VAL A 293 -16.88 -17.99 0.24
CA VAL A 293 -15.83 -17.72 1.22
C VAL A 293 -14.79 -16.77 0.64
N ALA A 294 -14.22 -15.92 1.50
CA ALA A 294 -13.19 -14.98 1.10
C ALA A 294 -12.05 -14.96 2.12
N THR A 295 -10.83 -14.77 1.61
CA THR A 295 -9.63 -14.51 2.42
C THR A 295 -9.46 -13.00 2.52
N VAL A 296 -9.44 -12.47 3.74
CA VAL A 296 -9.44 -11.02 4.00
C VAL A 296 -8.29 -10.68 4.93
N ILE A 297 -7.54 -9.62 4.60
CA ILE A 297 -6.58 -8.99 5.52
C ILE A 297 -7.26 -7.79 6.17
N ILE A 298 -7.30 -7.77 7.50
CA ILE A 298 -7.81 -6.64 8.29
C ILE A 298 -6.66 -5.64 8.50
N LEU A 299 -6.89 -4.38 8.10
CA LEU A 299 -5.94 -3.28 8.22
C LEU A 299 -6.19 -2.44 9.48
N HIS A 300 -7.47 -2.16 9.75
CA HIS A 300 -7.91 -1.39 10.92
C HIS A 300 -9.15 -2.02 11.54
N GLY A 301 -9.39 -1.70 12.81
CA GLY A 301 -10.52 -2.20 13.58
C GLY A 301 -10.41 -3.69 13.92
N ILE A 302 -11.48 -4.20 14.51
CA ILE A 302 -11.59 -5.61 14.91
C ILE A 302 -12.86 -6.16 14.28
N LEU A 303 -12.74 -7.23 13.49
CA LEU A 303 -13.88 -7.95 12.93
C LEU A 303 -14.22 -9.13 13.85
N SER A 304 -15.44 -9.13 14.38
CA SER A 304 -15.96 -10.19 15.23
C SER A 304 -16.96 -11.06 14.48
N GLN A 305 -17.17 -12.28 14.98
CA GLN A 305 -18.21 -13.15 14.45
C GLN A 305 -19.56 -12.44 14.55
N ARG A 306 -20.38 -12.55 13.50
CA ARG A 306 -21.69 -11.89 13.36
C ARG A 306 -21.64 -10.38 13.05
N ASP A 307 -20.48 -9.81 12.81
CA ASP A 307 -20.44 -8.42 12.33
C ASP A 307 -20.93 -8.34 10.90
N ALA A 308 -21.71 -7.30 10.60
CA ALA A 308 -22.13 -7.01 9.24
C ALA A 308 -20.97 -6.38 8.46
N PHE A 309 -20.79 -6.78 7.21
CA PHE A 309 -19.76 -6.22 6.34
C PHE A 309 -20.31 -5.90 4.96
N ILE A 310 -19.63 -4.98 4.27
CA ILE A 310 -19.88 -4.62 2.89
C ILE A 310 -18.55 -4.74 2.15
N SER A 311 -18.57 -5.36 0.97
CA SER A 311 -17.42 -5.52 0.08
C SER A 311 -17.87 -5.27 -1.35
N GLY A 312 -17.48 -4.14 -1.93
CA GLY A 312 -17.95 -3.71 -3.25
C GLY A 312 -19.48 -3.59 -3.27
N THR A 313 -20.12 -4.38 -4.13
CA THR A 313 -21.59 -4.42 -4.28
C THR A 313 -22.27 -5.49 -3.44
N CYS A 314 -21.49 -6.28 -2.68
CA CYS A 314 -21.99 -7.36 -1.85
C CYS A 314 -21.99 -6.97 -0.37
N TYR A 315 -22.90 -7.55 0.39
CA TYR A 315 -22.96 -7.42 1.84
C TYR A 315 -23.19 -8.79 2.47
N GLY A 316 -22.80 -8.92 3.73
CA GLY A 316 -22.88 -10.18 4.44
C GLY A 316 -22.68 -10.03 5.92
N LYS A 317 -22.47 -11.18 6.57
CA LYS A 317 -22.26 -11.29 8.00
C LYS A 317 -21.12 -12.28 8.26
N ALA A 318 -20.14 -11.87 9.05
CA ALA A 318 -18.93 -12.65 9.34
C ALA A 318 -19.19 -13.89 10.21
#